data_AF-A0A9W9T9U6-F1
#
_entry.id   AF-A0A9W9T9U6-F1
#
_cell.length_a   1.000
_cell.length_b   1.000
_cell.length_c   1.000
_cell.angle_alpha   90.00
_cell.angle_beta   90.00
_cell.angle_gamma   90.00
#
_symmetry.space_group_name_H-M   'P 1'
#
loop_
_entity.id
_entity.type
_entity.pdbx_description
1 polymer ?
#
loop_
_entity_poly.entity_id
_entity_poly.type
_entity_poly.pdbx_seq_one_letter_code
_entity_poly.pdbx_strand_id
1 'polypeptide(L)'
;MAPTVHSAKLTLSCPLFAADFDPRNNGRLLVGGGGGEGRSGSLLDTSRRNEITEAVELNLSRDEDSVTSLAAAPLVGDSAGSLVAMAGINSSVEQQKKNNNKHLRAFRFEVPQKTTAVAGSNTQGAEDSEKEEVTPGKAIALSQASLFRTKNGPGSSDTYQRVTRLSPWPKGNGDTGKHTRIGAVATGLAPSGEIVFFRATETPSEKDIIGRIQLSGNEEAEDLDFVSLEHDSEKD
;
A
#
# COMPACT_ATOMS: atom_id res chain seq x y z
N MET A 1 12.86 -14.17 -35.18
CA MET A 1 12.18 -14.92 -34.12
C MET A 1 11.61 -13.92 -33.13
N ALA A 2 10.38 -14.11 -32.63
CA ALA A 2 9.85 -13.25 -31.58
C ALA A 2 10.62 -13.47 -30.26
N PRO A 3 10.85 -12.43 -29.46
CA PRO A 3 11.54 -12.57 -28.18
C PRO A 3 10.74 -13.46 -27.21
N THR A 4 11.43 -14.30 -26.44
CA THR A 4 10.81 -15.14 -25.40
C THR A 4 10.28 -14.26 -24.27
N VAL A 5 8.98 -14.36 -23.98
CA VAL A 5 8.35 -13.68 -22.86
C VAL A 5 8.19 -14.67 -21.71
N HIS A 6 8.81 -14.37 -20.58
CA HIS A 6 8.64 -15.14 -19.35
C HIS A 6 7.32 -14.78 -18.67
N SER A 7 6.59 -15.77 -18.16
CA SER A 7 5.32 -15.57 -17.48
C SER A 7 5.14 -16.58 -16.35
N ALA A 8 4.52 -16.14 -15.26
CA ALA A 8 4.13 -16.98 -14.14
C ALA A 8 2.69 -16.63 -13.73
N LYS A 9 2.00 -17.56 -13.04
CA LYS A 9 0.61 -17.37 -12.60
C LYS A 9 0.44 -17.85 -11.16
N LEU A 10 -0.22 -17.03 -10.36
CA LEU A 10 -0.72 -17.37 -9.03
C LEU A 10 -2.22 -17.08 -9.00
N THR A 11 -3.00 -17.99 -8.42
CA THR A 11 -4.43 -17.77 -8.15
C THR A 11 -4.58 -17.40 -6.70
N LEU A 12 -5.08 -16.19 -6.43
CA LEU A 12 -5.45 -15.75 -5.09
C LEU A 12 -6.93 -16.05 -4.83
N SER A 13 -7.30 -16.03 -3.56
CA SER A 13 -8.65 -16.40 -3.10
C SER A 13 -9.67 -15.25 -3.16
N CYS A 14 -9.24 -14.02 -3.43
CA CYS A 14 -10.12 -12.87 -3.59
C CYS A 14 -9.96 -12.23 -4.98
N PRO A 15 -11.02 -11.59 -5.51
CA PRO A 15 -10.89 -10.68 -6.65
C PRO A 15 -9.90 -9.56 -6.34
N LEU A 16 -9.06 -9.20 -7.30
CA LEU A 16 -8.09 -8.11 -7.16
C LEU A 16 -8.63 -6.84 -7.84
N PHE A 17 -8.52 -5.71 -7.14
CA PHE A 17 -8.93 -4.39 -7.64
C PHE A 17 -7.75 -3.44 -7.77
N ALA A 18 -6.65 -3.68 -7.05
CA ALA A 18 -5.47 -2.83 -7.08
C ALA A 18 -4.17 -3.64 -6.98
N ALA A 19 -3.11 -3.10 -7.59
CA ALA A 19 -1.76 -3.64 -7.50
C ALA A 19 -0.72 -2.52 -7.61
N ASP A 20 0.38 -2.63 -6.87
CA ASP A 20 1.51 -1.70 -6.95
C ASP A 20 2.83 -2.39 -6.59
N PHE A 21 3.93 -2.02 -7.27
CA PHE A 21 5.25 -2.58 -7.00
C PHE A 21 5.97 -1.78 -5.91
N ASP A 22 6.79 -2.44 -5.07
CA ASP A 22 7.75 -1.70 -4.24
C ASP A 22 8.74 -0.97 -5.17
N PRO A 23 8.77 0.37 -5.17
CA PRO A 23 9.62 1.11 -6.09
C PRO A 23 11.12 0.94 -5.79
N ARG A 24 11.49 0.36 -4.64
CA ARG A 24 12.87 0.01 -4.28
C ARG A 24 13.25 -1.41 -4.72
N ASN A 25 12.26 -2.28 -4.91
CA ASN A 25 12.46 -3.70 -5.22
C ASN A 25 11.30 -4.23 -6.08
N ASN A 26 11.52 -4.30 -7.39
CA ASN A 26 10.54 -4.82 -8.35
C ASN A 26 10.23 -6.32 -8.20
N GLY A 27 10.96 -7.05 -7.35
CA GLY A 27 10.63 -8.41 -6.95
C GLY A 27 9.51 -8.48 -5.92
N ARG A 28 8.88 -7.35 -5.57
CA ARG A 28 7.75 -7.29 -4.62
C ARG A 28 6.57 -6.58 -5.24
N LEU A 29 5.47 -7.31 -5.32
CA LEU A 29 4.20 -6.82 -5.85
C LEU A 29 3.16 -6.88 -4.74
N LEU A 30 2.65 -5.71 -4.36
CA LEU A 30 1.54 -5.60 -3.45
C LEU A 30 0.24 -5.69 -4.27
N VAL A 31 -0.70 -6.52 -3.84
CA VAL A 31 -2.03 -6.64 -4.45
C VAL A 31 -3.11 -6.53 -3.39
N GLY A 32 -4.26 -5.99 -3.78
CA GLY A 32 -5.41 -5.80 -2.89
C GLY A 32 -6.73 -5.93 -3.62
N GLY A 33 -7.74 -6.41 -2.91
CA GLY A 33 -9.12 -6.47 -3.38
C GLY A 33 -10.03 -7.03 -2.30
N GLY A 34 -11.04 -7.81 -2.69
CA GLY A 34 -11.96 -8.43 -1.74
C GLY A 34 -13.30 -8.84 -2.34
N GLY A 35 -14.00 -9.71 -1.61
CA GLY A 35 -15.27 -10.30 -2.03
C GLY A 35 -16.05 -11.06 -0.94
N GLY A 36 -15.81 -10.76 0.34
CA GLY A 36 -16.63 -11.26 1.45
C GLY A 36 -16.02 -12.35 2.37
N GLU A 37 -14.75 -12.71 2.22
CA GLU A 37 -14.14 -13.82 2.99
C GLU A 37 -13.12 -13.40 4.07
N GLY A 38 -12.88 -12.10 4.26
CA GLY A 38 -11.88 -11.58 5.22
C GLY A 38 -10.44 -11.60 4.69
N ARG A 39 -10.25 -11.98 3.42
CA ARG A 39 -8.98 -11.87 2.69
C ARG A 39 -9.07 -10.69 1.73
N SER A 40 -8.11 -9.78 1.81
CA SER A 40 -8.24 -8.49 1.13
C SER A 40 -6.96 -7.98 0.47
N GLY A 41 -5.84 -8.70 0.62
CA GLY A 41 -4.63 -8.38 -0.12
C GLY A 41 -3.47 -9.30 0.23
N SER A 42 -2.38 -9.16 -0.52
CA SER A 42 -1.18 -9.97 -0.35
C SER A 42 0.06 -9.19 -0.80
N LEU A 43 1.20 -9.47 -0.18
CA LEU A 43 2.51 -9.15 -0.72
C LEU A 43 3.06 -10.38 -1.45
N LEU A 44 3.28 -10.25 -2.75
CA LEU A 44 3.76 -11.31 -3.62
C LEU A 44 5.27 -11.15 -3.87
N ASP A 45 5.99 -12.27 -3.81
CA ASP A 45 7.35 -12.38 -4.31
C ASP A 45 7.32 -12.68 -5.81
N THR A 46 7.95 -11.79 -6.57
CA THR A 46 8.09 -11.82 -8.03
C THR A 46 9.56 -11.70 -8.44
N SER A 47 10.49 -11.94 -7.52
CA SER A 47 11.95 -11.85 -7.75
C SER A 47 12.46 -12.81 -8.82
N ARG A 48 11.71 -13.86 -9.15
CA ARG A 48 12.04 -14.87 -10.15
C ARG A 48 11.11 -14.75 -11.36
N ARG A 49 11.67 -14.65 -12.56
CA ARG A 49 10.93 -14.39 -13.82
C ARG A 49 9.87 -15.44 -14.17
N ASN A 50 10.00 -16.67 -13.67
CA ASN A 50 9.11 -17.80 -13.98
C ASN A 50 8.29 -18.26 -12.77
N GLU A 51 8.30 -17.51 -11.67
CA GLU A 51 7.62 -17.90 -10.44
C GLU A 51 7.04 -16.70 -9.71
N ILE A 52 5.84 -16.86 -9.18
CA ILE A 52 5.18 -15.88 -8.32
C ILE A 52 4.60 -16.61 -7.12
N THR A 53 4.94 -16.15 -5.93
CA THR A 53 4.52 -16.78 -4.67
C THR A 53 3.98 -15.75 -3.71
N GLU A 54 2.99 -16.13 -2.90
CA GLU A 54 2.50 -15.29 -1.82
C GLU A 54 3.50 -15.30 -0.65
N ALA A 55 4.06 -14.14 -0.32
CA ALA A 55 5.02 -13.99 0.77
C ALA A 55 4.33 -13.66 2.10
N VAL A 56 3.30 -12.81 2.05
CA VAL A 56 2.52 -12.37 3.22
C VAL A 56 1.09 -12.13 2.81
N GLU A 57 0.13 -12.69 3.56
CA GLU A 57 -1.31 -12.44 3.38
C GLU A 57 -1.77 -11.28 4.28
N LEU A 58 -2.64 -10.41 3.76
CA LEU A 58 -3.38 -9.39 4.51
C LEU A 58 -4.84 -9.85 4.68
N ASN A 59 -5.18 -10.14 5.94
CA ASN A 59 -6.54 -10.46 6.36
C ASN A 59 -7.18 -9.23 7.00
N LEU A 60 -8.25 -8.72 6.40
CA LEU A 60 -9.07 -7.66 7.00
C LEU A 60 -10.27 -8.27 7.72
N SER A 61 -10.90 -7.45 8.55
CA SER A 61 -12.15 -7.86 9.17
C SER A 61 -13.26 -7.98 8.12
N ARG A 62 -14.21 -8.88 8.36
CA ARG A 62 -15.32 -9.15 7.43
C ARG A 62 -16.40 -8.07 7.40
N ASP A 63 -16.39 -7.18 8.38
CA ASP A 63 -17.31 -6.04 8.48
C ASP A 63 -16.80 -4.79 7.74
N GLU A 64 -15.57 -4.84 7.22
CA GLU A 64 -14.94 -3.74 6.50
C GLU A 64 -15.10 -3.93 4.99
N ASP A 65 -14.97 -2.82 4.24
CA ASP A 65 -15.04 -2.87 2.79
C ASP A 65 -13.78 -3.53 2.19
N SER A 66 -13.83 -3.85 0.90
CA SER A 66 -12.70 -4.38 0.16
C SER A 66 -11.66 -3.29 -0.12
N VAL A 67 -10.42 -3.70 -0.42
CA VAL A 67 -9.39 -2.75 -0.89
C VAL A 67 -9.77 -2.26 -2.28
N THR A 68 -10.04 -0.98 -2.45
CA THR A 68 -10.42 -0.37 -3.73
C THR A 68 -9.25 0.29 -4.45
N SER A 69 -8.25 0.76 -3.69
CA SER A 69 -7.03 1.36 -4.22
C SER A 69 -5.86 1.12 -3.28
N LEU A 70 -4.64 1.18 -3.82
CA LEU A 70 -3.44 0.72 -3.11
C LEU A 70 -2.21 1.45 -3.62
N ALA A 71 -1.26 1.73 -2.72
CA ALA A 71 0.06 2.21 -3.08
C ALA A 71 1.14 1.60 -2.16
N ALA A 72 2.23 1.14 -2.76
CA ALA A 72 3.44 0.76 -2.06
C ALA A 72 4.12 2.03 -1.54
N ALA A 73 4.24 2.13 -0.22
CA ALA A 73 4.63 3.33 0.50
C ALA A 73 5.92 3.16 1.32
N PRO A 74 7.02 2.59 0.77
CA PRO A 74 8.23 2.44 1.56
C PRO A 74 8.70 3.74 2.21
N LEU A 75 9.25 3.63 3.41
CA LEU A 75 9.75 4.77 4.17
C LEU A 75 11.27 4.80 4.18
N VAL A 76 11.83 5.99 4.41
CA VAL A 76 13.26 6.16 4.62
C VAL A 76 13.65 5.41 5.90
N GLY A 77 14.62 4.50 5.80
CA GLY A 77 15.07 3.68 6.92
C GLY A 77 14.32 2.36 7.10
N ASP A 78 13.31 2.08 6.27
CA ASP A 78 12.71 0.74 6.24
C ASP A 78 13.76 -0.31 5.90
N SER A 79 13.76 -1.41 6.66
CA SER A 79 14.64 -2.54 6.38
C SER A 79 14.33 -3.14 5.01
N ALA A 80 15.31 -3.83 4.43
CA ALA A 80 15.13 -4.48 3.14
C ALA A 80 13.97 -5.48 3.14
N GLY A 81 13.53 -6.01 4.29
CA GLY A 81 12.40 -6.94 4.43
C GLY A 81 11.05 -6.29 4.75
N SER A 82 10.99 -4.95 4.89
CA SER A 82 9.79 -4.23 5.30
C SER A 82 9.23 -3.37 4.18
N LEU A 83 7.90 -3.31 4.08
CA LEU A 83 7.18 -2.43 3.16
C LEU A 83 5.94 -1.86 3.86
N VAL A 84 5.85 -0.54 3.96
CA VAL A 84 4.59 0.12 4.30
C VAL A 84 3.71 0.21 3.05
N ALA A 85 2.41 0.01 3.23
CA ALA A 85 1.38 0.07 2.20
C ALA A 85 0.28 1.03 2.63
N MET A 86 -0.27 1.79 1.67
CA MET A 86 -1.44 2.64 1.87
C MET A 86 -2.60 2.12 1.04
N ALA A 87 -3.76 1.93 1.65
CA ALA A 87 -4.92 1.33 1.02
C ALA A 87 -6.19 2.18 1.22
N GLY A 88 -7.00 2.27 0.18
CA GLY A 88 -8.38 2.74 0.25
C GLY A 88 -9.27 1.59 0.68
N ILE A 89 -9.78 1.67 1.90
CA ILE A 89 -10.68 0.69 2.51
C ILE A 89 -11.71 1.46 3.35
N ASN A 90 -12.94 1.51 2.88
CA ASN A 90 -14.02 2.10 3.64
C ASN A 90 -14.26 1.36 4.96
N SER A 91 -14.69 2.11 5.98
CA SER A 91 -15.18 1.51 7.23
C SER A 91 -16.49 0.75 7.00
N SER A 92 -16.96 0.01 8.00
CA SER A 92 -18.24 -0.71 7.89
C SER A 92 -19.40 0.21 7.51
N VAL A 93 -20.45 -0.35 6.90
CA VAL A 93 -21.66 0.39 6.51
C VAL A 93 -22.27 1.13 7.72
N GLU A 94 -22.21 0.53 8.91
CA GLU A 94 -22.69 1.14 10.15
C GLU A 94 -21.88 2.38 10.54
N GLN A 95 -20.55 2.35 10.38
CA GLN A 95 -19.68 3.50 10.65
C GLN A 95 -19.85 4.60 9.60
N GLN A 96 -20.01 4.22 8.32
CA GLN A 96 -20.29 5.17 7.25
C GLN A 96 -21.63 5.90 7.46
N LYS A 97 -22.68 5.19 7.90
CA LYS A 97 -23.98 5.79 8.28
C LYS A 97 -23.87 6.76 9.46
N LYS A 98 -22.90 6.55 10.35
CA LYS A 98 -22.55 7.46 11.46
C LYS A 98 -21.59 8.57 11.04
N ASN A 99 -21.31 8.70 9.74
CA ASN A 99 -20.38 9.69 9.19
C ASN A 99 -18.96 9.55 9.76
N ASN A 100 -18.54 8.32 10.04
CA ASN A 100 -17.25 7.96 10.60
C ASN A 100 -16.51 7.00 9.65
N ASN A 101 -16.24 7.46 8.43
CA ASN A 101 -15.52 6.65 7.44
C ASN A 101 -14.00 6.88 7.54
N LYS A 102 -13.29 5.94 8.18
CA LYS A 102 -11.81 5.91 8.17
C LYS A 102 -11.32 5.13 6.96
N HIS A 103 -11.30 5.82 5.83
CA HIS A 103 -11.14 5.24 4.50
C HIS A 103 -9.67 4.99 4.10
N LEU A 104 -8.71 5.74 4.65
CA LEU A 104 -7.29 5.53 4.36
C LEU A 104 -6.67 4.66 5.45
N ARG A 105 -6.03 3.55 5.04
CA ARG A 105 -5.36 2.63 5.95
C ARG A 105 -3.89 2.47 5.62
N ALA A 106 -3.08 2.33 6.65
CA ALA A 106 -1.68 1.98 6.52
C ALA A 106 -1.41 0.60 7.12
N PHE A 107 -0.61 -0.21 6.41
CA PHE A 107 -0.16 -1.52 6.87
C PHE A 107 1.36 -1.64 6.69
N ARG A 108 2.03 -2.36 7.59
CA ARG A 108 3.44 -2.77 7.44
C ARG A 108 3.48 -4.25 7.12
N PHE A 109 4.07 -4.59 5.98
CA PHE A 109 4.39 -5.96 5.59
C PHE A 109 5.83 -6.25 5.96
N GLU A 110 6.05 -7.34 6.69
CA GLU A 110 7.36 -7.89 6.99
C GLU A 110 7.47 -9.25 6.29
N VAL A 111 8.40 -9.39 5.34
CA VAL A 111 8.63 -10.66 4.65
C VAL A 111 9.30 -11.68 5.58
N PRO A 112 9.11 -12.99 5.35
CA PRO A 112 9.78 -14.02 6.14
C PRO A 112 11.30 -13.84 6.14
N GLN A 113 11.92 -14.00 7.32
CA GLN A 113 13.37 -13.93 7.47
C GLN A 113 13.94 -15.26 7.94
N LYS A 114 15.04 -15.67 7.32
CA LYS A 114 15.88 -16.75 7.83
C LYS A 114 16.88 -16.14 8.81
N THR A 115 16.72 -16.41 10.10
CA THR A 115 17.73 -16.07 11.09
C THR A 115 18.72 -17.23 11.21
N THR A 116 19.94 -17.06 10.72
CA THR A 116 21.07 -17.90 11.15
C THR A 116 21.42 -17.48 12.57
N ALA A 117 21.13 -18.33 13.55
CA ALA A 117 21.59 -18.12 14.91
C ALA A 117 23.12 -18.05 14.90
N VAL A 118 23.68 -16.85 15.11
CA VAL A 118 25.11 -16.71 15.37
C VAL A 118 25.33 -17.24 16.78
N ALA A 119 25.65 -18.53 16.88
CA ALA A 119 26.06 -19.15 18.12
C ALA A 119 27.26 -18.37 18.66
N GLY A 120 27.06 -17.67 19.79
CA GLY A 120 28.14 -17.12 20.58
C GLY A 120 29.10 -18.25 20.95
N SER A 121 30.33 -18.12 20.48
CA SER A 121 31.50 -18.93 20.83
C SER A 121 31.53 -19.29 22.33
N ASN A 122 31.33 -20.57 22.66
CA ASN A 122 32.27 -21.38 23.46
C ASN A 122 31.60 -22.69 23.92
N THR A 123 31.65 -23.75 23.10
CA THR A 123 32.05 -25.10 23.54
C THR A 123 32.13 -26.03 22.33
N GLN A 124 33.22 -26.79 22.25
CA GLN A 124 33.45 -27.83 21.26
C GLN A 124 32.53 -29.03 21.51
N GLY A 125 31.91 -29.55 20.43
CA GLY A 125 31.52 -30.96 20.35
C GLY A 125 30.10 -31.25 19.86
N ALA A 126 30.04 -32.02 18.78
CA ALA A 126 28.92 -32.83 18.26
C ALA A 126 27.95 -32.18 17.25
N GLU A 127 27.70 -32.97 16.20
CA GLU A 127 27.11 -32.64 14.91
C GLU A 127 25.57 -32.51 14.92
N ASP A 128 25.10 -31.71 13.95
CA ASP A 128 23.86 -31.84 13.19
C ASP A 128 22.52 -31.83 13.92
N SER A 129 22.00 -30.60 14.08
CA SER A 129 20.77 -30.14 13.40
C SER A 129 20.60 -28.66 13.71
N GLU A 130 21.21 -27.77 12.92
CA GLU A 130 20.85 -26.36 12.94
C GLU A 130 19.37 -26.26 12.55
N LYS A 131 18.49 -26.10 13.54
CA LYS A 131 17.10 -25.77 13.29
C LYS A 131 17.10 -24.34 12.76
N GLU A 132 17.05 -24.20 11.43
CA GLU A 132 16.73 -22.94 10.78
C GLU A 132 15.38 -22.44 11.34
N GLU A 133 15.43 -21.48 12.26
CA GLU A 133 14.22 -20.83 12.76
C GLU A 133 13.83 -19.76 11.72
N VAL A 134 12.81 -20.06 10.92
CA VAL A 134 12.25 -19.12 9.95
C VAL A 134 11.20 -18.28 10.65
N THR A 135 11.44 -16.98 10.78
CA THR A 135 10.41 -16.06 11.27
C THR A 135 9.37 -15.88 10.16
N PRO A 136 8.09 -16.23 10.39
CA PRO A 136 7.06 -16.08 9.37
C PRO A 136 6.82 -14.60 9.06
N GLY A 137 6.50 -14.32 7.80
CA GLY A 137 6.11 -12.98 7.39
C GLY A 137 4.73 -12.60 7.96
N LYS A 138 4.48 -11.30 8.13
CA LYS A 138 3.23 -10.80 8.69
C LYS A 138 2.85 -9.43 8.14
N ALA A 139 1.54 -9.18 8.09
CA ALA A 139 0.98 -7.86 7.82
C ALA A 139 0.47 -7.24 9.14
N ILE A 140 0.89 -6.02 9.43
CA ILE A 140 0.58 -5.30 10.67
C ILE A 140 -0.23 -4.06 10.33
N ALA A 141 -1.43 -3.91 10.90
CA ALA A 141 -2.18 -2.67 10.77
C ALA A 141 -1.50 -1.54 11.55
N LEU A 142 -1.29 -0.39 10.90
CA LEU A 142 -0.60 0.77 11.48
C LEU A 142 -1.56 1.91 11.81
N SER A 143 -2.40 2.32 10.87
CA SER A 143 -3.36 3.41 11.08
C SER A 143 -4.62 3.29 10.23
N GLN A 144 -5.65 4.00 10.67
CA GLN A 144 -6.90 4.25 9.95
C GLN A 144 -7.24 5.74 10.10
N ALA A 145 -7.41 6.45 8.99
CA ALA A 145 -7.67 7.88 8.99
C ALA A 145 -8.84 8.25 8.07
N SER A 146 -9.55 9.32 8.43
CA SER A 146 -10.47 10.02 7.53
C SER A 146 -9.77 11.28 7.04
N LEU A 147 -9.45 11.33 5.76
CA LEU A 147 -8.85 12.51 5.13
C LEU A 147 -9.88 13.34 4.38
N PHE A 148 -10.97 12.77 3.88
CA PHE A 148 -11.98 13.55 3.15
C PHE A 148 -12.79 14.45 4.08
N ARG A 149 -13.06 15.68 3.63
CA ARG A 149 -13.99 16.59 4.29
C ARG A 149 -15.44 16.22 4.04
N THR A 150 -15.70 15.53 2.92
CA THR A 150 -17.03 15.14 2.48
C THR A 150 -17.66 14.26 3.55
N LYS A 151 -18.47 14.91 4.38
CA LYS A 151 -19.33 14.31 5.36
C LYS A 151 -20.59 13.89 4.64
N ASN A 152 -21.04 12.66 4.86
CA ASN A 152 -22.32 12.19 4.34
C ASN A 152 -23.39 13.22 4.73
N GLY A 153 -24.03 13.83 3.72
CA GLY A 153 -25.20 14.68 3.94
C GLY A 153 -26.36 13.85 4.50
N PRO A 154 -27.59 14.40 4.58
CA PRO A 154 -28.75 13.59 4.91
C PRO A 154 -28.93 12.47 3.86
N GLY A 155 -28.58 11.23 4.24
CA GLY A 155 -28.54 10.05 3.37
C GLY A 155 -27.20 9.31 3.46
N SER A 156 -27.21 7.98 3.36
CA SER A 156 -25.97 7.21 3.18
C SER A 156 -25.39 7.58 1.81
N SER A 157 -24.20 8.18 1.77
CA SER A 157 -23.48 8.27 0.50
C SER A 157 -22.65 7.00 0.34
N ASP A 158 -22.64 6.45 -0.88
CA ASP A 158 -21.80 5.33 -1.27
C ASP A 158 -20.36 5.81 -1.60
N THR A 159 -19.94 6.94 -1.00
CA THR A 159 -18.62 7.52 -1.21
C THR A 159 -17.54 6.54 -0.77
N TYR A 160 -16.59 6.28 -1.65
CA TYR A 160 -15.42 5.47 -1.34
C TYR A 160 -14.13 6.15 -1.80
N GLN A 161 -12.99 5.65 -1.31
CA GLN A 161 -11.69 6.09 -1.81
C GLN A 161 -11.39 5.38 -3.14
N ARG A 162 -11.50 6.10 -4.25
CA ARG A 162 -11.26 5.56 -5.60
C ARG A 162 -9.78 5.44 -5.91
N VAL A 163 -9.01 6.47 -5.57
CA VAL A 163 -7.60 6.58 -5.97
C VAL A 163 -6.72 6.66 -4.73
N THR A 164 -5.58 5.96 -4.80
CA THR A 164 -4.43 6.12 -3.90
C THR A 164 -3.19 6.18 -4.77
N ARG A 165 -2.47 7.30 -4.79
CA ARG A 165 -1.25 7.47 -5.59
C ARG A 165 -0.18 8.15 -4.76
N LEU A 166 1.06 7.79 -5.00
CA LEU A 166 2.22 8.42 -4.37
C LEU A 166 3.13 9.00 -5.44
N SER A 167 3.83 10.07 -5.10
CA SER A 167 4.86 10.64 -5.94
C SER A 167 5.94 9.60 -6.27
N PRO A 168 6.71 9.79 -7.35
CA PRO A 168 7.81 8.90 -7.69
C PRO A 168 8.78 8.68 -6.52
N TRP A 169 9.36 7.48 -6.45
CA TRP A 169 10.44 7.22 -5.50
C TRP A 169 11.70 7.99 -5.92
N PRO A 170 12.37 8.73 -4.99
CA PRO A 170 13.56 9.50 -5.32
C PRO A 170 14.67 8.61 -5.90
N LYS A 171 15.26 9.04 -7.03
CA LYS A 171 16.38 8.32 -7.68
C LYS A 171 17.73 8.94 -7.29
N GLY A 172 18.43 8.35 -6.32
CA GLY A 172 19.91 8.37 -6.22
C GLY A 172 20.61 9.53 -5.47
N ASN A 173 21.72 9.13 -4.83
CA ASN A 173 22.90 9.82 -4.26
C ASN A 173 22.74 11.09 -3.40
N GLY A 174 22.67 10.87 -2.09
CA GLY A 174 23.42 11.69 -1.13
C GLY A 174 22.62 12.68 -0.31
N ASP A 175 21.40 13.05 -0.73
CA ASP A 175 20.47 13.73 0.17
C ASP A 175 19.51 12.70 0.77
N THR A 176 20.00 11.98 1.77
CA THR A 176 19.17 11.19 2.69
C THR A 176 18.30 12.09 3.59
N GLY A 177 18.16 13.38 3.27
CA GLY A 177 17.28 14.31 3.94
C GLY A 177 15.82 13.87 3.79
N LYS A 178 15.33 13.10 4.76
CA LYS A 178 13.90 12.94 5.14
C LYS A 178 12.88 13.13 4.00
N HIS A 179 13.09 12.52 2.84
CA HIS A 179 12.17 12.69 1.71
C HIS A 179 10.93 11.83 1.96
N THR A 180 9.96 12.40 2.68
CA THR A 180 8.61 11.88 2.78
C THR A 180 7.91 12.16 1.46
N ARG A 181 7.51 11.09 0.75
CA ARG A 181 6.76 11.23 -0.50
C ARG A 181 5.42 11.93 -0.27
N ILE A 182 4.91 12.54 -1.33
CA ILE A 182 3.56 13.11 -1.33
C ILE A 182 2.61 12.01 -1.80
N GLY A 183 1.51 11.84 -1.09
CA GLY A 183 0.38 11.02 -1.51
C GLY A 183 -0.80 11.87 -1.96
N ALA A 184 -1.61 11.31 -2.83
CA ALA A 184 -2.93 11.81 -3.18
C ALA A 184 -3.97 10.69 -3.04
N VAL A 185 -5.12 11.04 -2.47
CA VAL A 185 -6.31 10.21 -2.47
C VAL A 185 -7.48 10.97 -3.08
N ALA A 186 -8.38 10.27 -3.77
CA ALA A 186 -9.57 10.86 -4.34
C ALA A 186 -10.83 10.05 -4.02
N THR A 187 -11.94 10.75 -3.86
CA THR A 187 -13.27 10.15 -3.68
C THR A 187 -13.83 9.62 -5.00
N GLY A 188 -14.60 8.53 -4.96
CA GLY A 188 -15.55 8.13 -5.98
C GLY A 188 -16.97 8.07 -5.41
N LEU A 189 -17.97 8.25 -6.27
CA LEU A 189 -19.41 8.30 -5.94
C LEU A 189 -19.78 9.35 -4.88
N ALA A 190 -18.95 10.37 -4.71
CA ALA A 190 -19.22 11.46 -3.78
C ALA A 190 -20.15 12.49 -4.42
N PRO A 191 -21.16 13.01 -3.69
CA PRO A 191 -22.00 14.12 -4.18
C PRO A 191 -21.18 15.37 -4.56
N SER A 192 -20.05 15.57 -3.88
CA SER A 192 -19.03 16.53 -4.26
C SER A 192 -17.67 15.89 -4.05
N GLY A 193 -16.94 15.69 -5.16
CA GLY A 193 -15.67 15.00 -5.17
C GLY A 193 -14.56 15.81 -4.51
N GLU A 194 -13.54 15.13 -4.00
CA GLU A 194 -12.37 15.76 -3.40
C GLU A 194 -11.10 14.96 -3.73
N ILE A 195 -10.03 15.67 -4.06
CA ILE A 195 -8.67 15.16 -4.09
C ILE A 195 -7.92 15.73 -2.88
N VAL A 196 -7.29 14.87 -2.08
CA VAL A 196 -6.52 15.28 -0.90
C VAL A 196 -5.06 14.89 -1.08
N PHE A 197 -4.18 15.87 -0.95
CA PHE A 197 -2.73 15.67 -0.93
C PHE A 197 -2.23 15.60 0.51
N PHE A 198 -1.33 14.68 0.82
CA PHE A 198 -0.80 14.47 2.15
C PHE A 198 0.66 13.99 2.12
N ARG A 199 1.37 14.14 3.25
CA ARG A 199 2.68 13.53 3.46
C ARG A 199 2.52 12.03 3.76
N ALA A 200 3.14 11.18 2.97
CA ALA A 200 3.07 9.73 3.10
C ALA A 200 3.98 9.21 4.24
N THR A 201 3.57 9.46 5.48
CA THR A 201 4.23 8.95 6.70
C THR A 201 3.81 7.50 6.99
N GLU A 202 4.38 6.88 8.03
CA GLU A 202 3.98 5.52 8.46
C GLU A 202 2.51 5.45 8.88
N THR A 203 2.02 6.51 9.51
CA THR A 203 0.66 6.60 10.04
C THR A 203 -0.01 7.90 9.60
N PRO A 204 -0.35 8.05 8.29
CA PRO A 204 -0.91 9.29 7.77
C PRO A 204 -2.20 9.67 8.50
N SER A 205 -2.36 10.96 8.74
CA SER A 205 -3.46 11.56 9.48
C SER A 205 -3.86 12.93 8.91
N GLU A 206 -4.88 13.56 9.50
CA GLU A 206 -5.28 14.92 9.11
C GLU A 206 -4.14 15.95 9.22
N LYS A 207 -3.17 15.75 10.12
CA LYS A 207 -2.01 16.64 10.30
C LYS A 207 -1.03 16.59 9.14
N ASP A 208 -1.07 15.51 8.37
CA ASP A 208 -0.17 15.28 7.24
C ASP A 208 -0.70 15.88 5.94
N ILE A 209 -1.94 16.39 5.94
CA ILE A 209 -2.57 16.99 4.76
C ILE A 209 -1.82 18.27 4.38
N ILE A 210 -1.44 18.36 3.12
CA ILE A 210 -0.73 19.51 2.54
C ILE A 210 -1.63 20.36 1.64
N GLY A 211 -2.69 19.78 1.08
CA GLY A 211 -3.58 20.49 0.16
C GLY A 211 -4.81 19.67 -0.22
N ARG A 212 -5.81 20.34 -0.79
CA ARG A 212 -7.07 19.74 -1.24
C ARG A 212 -7.53 20.42 -2.52
N ILE A 213 -8.13 19.66 -3.42
CA ILE A 213 -8.88 20.18 -4.58
C ILE A 213 -10.32 19.71 -4.42
N GLN A 214 -11.24 20.66 -4.35
CA GLN A 214 -12.67 20.36 -4.41
C GLN A 214 -13.05 20.20 -5.88
N LEU A 215 -13.69 19.08 -6.20
CA LEU A 215 -14.24 18.82 -7.52
C LEU A 215 -15.69 19.34 -7.58
N SER A 216 -16.10 19.77 -8.77
CA SER A 216 -17.46 20.26 -9.03
C SER A 216 -18.50 19.15 -8.81
N GLY A 217 -19.79 19.50 -8.82
CA GLY A 217 -20.87 18.52 -8.72
C GLY A 217 -20.78 17.48 -9.86
N ASN A 218 -20.67 16.20 -9.49
CA ASN A 218 -20.49 15.03 -10.36
C ASN A 218 -19.12 14.90 -11.06
N GLU A 219 -18.11 15.69 -10.67
CA GLU A 219 -16.73 15.44 -11.11
C GLU A 219 -16.04 14.43 -10.19
N GLU A 220 -15.38 13.45 -10.80
CA GLU A 220 -14.57 12.45 -10.12
C GLU A 220 -13.19 12.39 -10.75
N ALA A 221 -12.16 12.23 -9.90
CA ALA A 221 -10.81 11.96 -10.38
C ALA A 221 -10.69 10.46 -10.66
N GLU A 222 -10.79 10.10 -11.94
CA GLU A 222 -10.67 8.72 -12.41
C GLU A 222 -9.27 8.13 -12.16
N ASP A 223 -8.22 8.93 -12.35
CA ASP A 223 -6.84 8.59 -12.04
C ASP A 223 -6.04 9.84 -11.65
N LEU A 224 -4.89 9.65 -11.03
CA LEU A 224 -3.95 10.70 -10.64
C LEU A 224 -2.52 10.25 -10.92
N ASP A 225 -1.65 11.20 -11.27
CA ASP A 225 -0.22 10.96 -11.36
C ASP A 225 0.56 12.18 -10.85
N PHE A 226 1.82 11.95 -10.50
CA PHE A 226 2.76 12.95 -10.04
C PHE A 226 3.95 13.01 -10.99
N VAL A 227 4.17 14.19 -11.58
CA VAL A 227 5.34 14.47 -12.41
C VAL A 227 6.29 15.43 -11.67
N SER A 228 7.59 15.17 -11.75
CA SER A 228 8.60 16.15 -11.32
C SER A 228 8.89 17.11 -12.46
N LEU A 229 8.78 18.41 -12.18
CA LEU A 229 9.02 19.48 -13.16
C LEU A 229 10.51 19.78 -13.36
N GLU A 230 11.41 19.16 -12.58
CA GLU A 230 12.85 19.46 -12.61
C GLU A 230 13.55 19.08 -13.93
N HIS A 231 12.83 18.47 -14.89
CA HIS A 231 13.34 18.13 -16.23
C HIS A 231 12.63 18.88 -17.37
N ASP A 232 11.67 19.76 -17.08
CA ASP A 232 10.98 20.61 -18.07
C ASP A 232 11.66 21.98 -18.23
N SER A 233 12.99 22.04 -18.10
CA SER A 233 13.73 23.17 -18.67
C SER A 233 13.73 23.01 -20.18
N GLU A 234 12.71 23.58 -20.81
CA GLU A 234 12.69 23.86 -22.25
C GLU A 234 14.05 24.47 -22.61
N LYS A 235 14.74 23.80 -23.54
CA LYS A 235 15.88 24.38 -24.23
C LYS A 235 15.34 25.50 -25.12
N ASP A 236 15.24 26.70 -24.57
CA ASP A 236 15.18 27.93 -25.36
C ASP A 236 16.55 28.24 -25.98
#